data_AF-A0A0L0VBL3-F1
#
_entry.id   AF-A0A0L0VBL3-F1
#
_cell.length_a   1.000
_cell.length_b   1.000
_cell.length_c   1.000
_cell.angle_alpha   90.00
_cell.angle_beta   90.00
_cell.angle_gamma   90.00
#
_symmetry.space_group_name_H-M   'P 1'
#
loop_
_entity.id
_entity.type
_entity.pdbx_description
1 polymer ?
#
loop_
_entity_poly.entity_id
_entity_poly.type
_entity_poly.pdbx_seq_one_letter_code
_entity_poly.pdbx_strand_id
1 'polypeptide(L)' 'MKQNFFKITSSNRFQAVIAFLRKELGLKPTDPVFLYINSSFSPAPDETVSNLYKCFSTDGHLIVNYSSTAAWG' A
#
# COMPACT_ATOMS: atom_id res chain seq x y z
N MET A 1 -8.11 -11.59 0.58
CA MET A 1 -8.02 -11.09 1.98
C MET A 1 -9.43 -11.02 2.55
N LYS A 2 -9.65 -11.29 3.86
CA LYS A 2 -11.00 -11.28 4.48
C LYS A 2 -11.43 -9.89 4.97
N GLN A 3 -10.48 -9.03 5.34
CA GLN A 3 -10.70 -7.64 5.74
C GLN A 3 -9.93 -6.74 4.77
N ASN A 4 -10.59 -5.74 4.20
CA ASN A 4 -10.00 -4.83 3.20
C ASN A 4 -9.96 -3.38 3.68
N PHE A 5 -10.29 -3.14 4.95
CA PHE A 5 -10.34 -1.81 5.56
C PHE A 5 -9.49 -1.76 6.81
N PHE A 6 -8.51 -0.85 6.83
CA PHE A 6 -7.50 -0.77 7.90
C PHE A 6 -7.28 0.67 8.33
N LYS A 7 -6.95 0.85 9.62
CA LYS A 7 -6.47 2.13 10.15
C LYS A 7 -4.95 2.06 10.24
N ILE A 8 -4.28 3.04 9.65
CA ILE A 8 -2.82 3.17 9.65
C ILE A 8 -2.45 4.51 10.28
N THR A 9 -1.36 4.54 11.05
CA THR A 9 -0.86 5.79 11.63
C THR A 9 -0.33 6.71 10.54
N SER A 10 -0.80 7.96 10.52
CA SER A 10 -0.49 8.94 9.45
C SER A 10 1.00 9.23 9.27
N SER A 11 1.79 9.18 10.35
CA SER A 11 3.24 9.38 10.33
C SER A 11 4.03 8.19 9.80
N ASN A 12 3.38 7.04 9.58
CA ASN A 12 4.07 5.90 8.99
C ASN A 12 4.46 6.18 7.55
N ARG A 13 5.59 5.60 7.16
CA ARG A 13 6.03 5.56 5.77
C ARG A 13 5.32 4.45 5.01
N PHE A 14 5.23 4.57 3.69
CA PHE A 14 4.60 3.55 2.85
C PHE A 14 5.28 2.19 2.96
N GLN A 15 6.58 2.14 3.25
CA GLN A 15 7.31 0.91 3.57
C GLN A 15 6.64 0.10 4.69
N ALA A 16 6.05 0.75 5.70
CA ALA A 16 5.33 0.06 6.77
C ALA A 16 4.05 -0.61 6.25
N VAL A 17 3.36 0.02 5.28
CA VAL A 17 2.17 -0.55 4.61
C VAL A 17 2.56 -1.76 3.77
N ILE A 18 3.69 -1.70 3.05
CA ILE A 18 4.25 -2.84 2.31
C ILE A 18 4.52 -4.01 3.26
N ALA A 19 5.26 -3.76 4.35
CA ALA A 19 5.59 -4.79 5.33
C ALA A 19 4.33 -5.39 5.99
N PHE A 20 3.35 -4.54 6.32
CA PHE A 20 2.06 -4.95 6.87
C PHE A 20 1.32 -5.88 5.90
N LEU A 21 1.14 -5.48 4.64
CA LEU A 21 0.42 -6.30 3.66
C LEU A 21 1.14 -7.61 3.35
N ARG A 22 2.48 -7.63 3.31
CA ARG A 22 3.24 -8.89 3.16
C ARG A 22 2.92 -9.88 4.27
N LYS A 23 2.86 -9.40 5.52
CA LYS A 23 2.52 -10.22 6.68
C LYS A 23 1.09 -10.73 6.60
N GLU A 24 0.13 -9.86 6.29
CA GLU A 24 -1.29 -10.23 6.20
C GLU A 24 -1.58 -11.21 5.04
N LEU A 25 -0.82 -11.13 3.96
CA LEU A 25 -0.92 -12.05 2.81
C LEU A 25 -0.15 -13.35 3.01
N GLY A 26 0.63 -13.49 4.10
CA GLY A 26 1.45 -14.67 4.36
C GLY A 26 2.58 -14.87 3.36
N LEU A 27 3.08 -13.79 2.75
CA LEU A 27 4.13 -13.84 1.73
C LEU A 27 5.51 -14.07 2.36
N LYS A 28 6.31 -14.92 1.73
CA LYS A 28 7.72 -15.11 2.10
C LYS A 28 8.52 -13.85 1.75
N PRO A 29 9.69 -13.61 2.36
CA PRO A 29 10.55 -12.47 2.02
C PRO A 29 10.97 -12.41 0.54
N THR A 30 11.04 -13.57 -0.13
CA THR A 30 11.40 -13.70 -1.55
C THR A 30 10.24 -13.46 -2.50
N ASP A 31 9.00 -13.49 -2.01
CA ASP A 31 7.84 -13.40 -2.89
C ASP A 31 7.68 -11.95 -3.38
N PRO A 32 7.48 -11.75 -4.69
CA PRO A 32 7.24 -10.42 -5.23
C PRO A 32 5.87 -9.91 -4.78
N VAL A 33 5.82 -8.65 -4.34
CA VAL A 33 4.57 -7.93 -4.14
C VAL A 33 4.77 -6.48 -4.55
N PHE A 34 3.85 -5.98 -5.35
CA PHE A 34 3.82 -4.61 -5.85
C PHE A 34 2.57 -3.95 -5.32
N LEU A 35 2.70 -2.76 -4.74
CA LEU A 35 1.59 -2.00 -4.20
C LEU A 35 1.41 -0.72 -5.00
N TYR A 36 0.16 -0.37 -5.25
CA TYR A 36 -0.20 0.77 -6.07
C TYR A 36 -1.25 1.62 -5.36
N ILE A 37 -1.18 2.94 -5.55
CA ILE A 37 -2.26 3.85 -5.13
C ILE A 37 -3.24 4.02 -6.29
N ASN A 38 -4.53 3.84 -6.01
CA ASN A 38 -5.63 4.02 -6.96
C ASN A 38 -5.42 3.30 -8.31
N SER A 39 -4.86 2.09 -8.31
CA SER A 39 -4.53 1.32 -9.53
C SER A 39 -3.73 2.10 -10.60
N SER A 40 -2.86 3.01 -10.17
CA SER A 40 -2.17 3.93 -11.09
C SER A 40 -0.66 3.87 -10.97
N PHE A 41 -0.10 4.13 -9.77
CA PHE A 41 1.35 4.23 -9.57
C PHE A 41 1.79 3.61 -8.24
N SER A 42 3.05 3.19 -8.17
CA SER A 42 3.68 2.74 -6.93
C SER A 42 4.39 3.91 -6.25
N PRO A 43 3.97 4.33 -5.04
CA PRO A 43 4.63 5.43 -4.34
C PRO A 43 6.02 5.01 -3.83
N ALA A 44 6.87 6.00 -3.56
CA ALA A 44 8.18 5.71 -2.99
C ALA A 44 8.04 5.17 -1.55
N PRO A 45 8.87 4.19 -1.12
CA PRO A 45 8.73 3.57 0.21
C PRO A 45 8.88 4.54 1.38
N ASP A 46 9.56 5.65 1.19
CA ASP A 46 9.82 6.71 2.16
C ASP A 46 8.72 7.77 2.25
N GLU A 47 7.78 7.81 1.29
CA GLU A 47 6.60 8.66 1.35
C GLU A 47 5.77 8.38 2.61
N THR A 48 5.23 9.44 3.20
CA THR A 48 4.35 9.28 4.37
C THR A 48 2.93 8.98 3.95
N VAL A 49 2.25 8.11 4.71
CA VAL A 49 0.83 7.79 4.47
C VAL A 49 -0.03 9.05 4.54
N SER A 50 0.31 10.01 5.42
CA SER A 50 -0.38 11.29 5.49
C SER A 50 -0.31 12.10 4.19
N ASN A 51 0.83 12.10 3.50
CA ASN A 51 1.01 12.82 2.25
C ASN A 51 0.20 12.14 1.13
N LEU A 52 0.35 10.82 1.01
CA LEU A 52 -0.40 10.03 0.03
C LEU A 52 -1.92 10.16 0.22
N TYR A 53 -2.40 10.14 1.45
CA TYR A 53 -3.81 10.34 1.76
C TYR A 53 -4.31 11.74 1.34
N LYS A 54 -3.55 12.80 1.64
CA LYS A 54 -3.94 14.17 1.26
C LYS A 54 -4.04 14.35 -0.25
N CYS A 55 -3.14 13.74 -1.00
CA CYS A 55 -3.07 13.91 -2.46
C CYS A 55 -3.98 12.97 -3.25
N PHE A 56 -4.21 11.75 -2.74
CA PHE A 56 -4.80 10.66 -3.52
C PHE A 56 -5.95 9.92 -2.84
N SER A 57 -6.48 10.43 -1.73
CA SER A 57 -7.67 9.82 -1.11
C SER A 57 -8.90 9.92 -2.02
N THR A 58 -9.72 8.88 -1.98
CA THR A 58 -11.03 8.79 -2.62
C THR A 58 -12.04 8.43 -1.54
N ASP A 59 -13.11 9.21 -1.43
CA ASP A 59 -14.20 9.01 -0.45
C ASP A 59 -13.70 8.85 0.99
N GLY A 60 -12.68 9.62 1.38
CA GLY A 60 -12.10 9.58 2.72
C GLY A 60 -11.16 8.41 2.99
N HIS A 61 -10.74 7.66 1.95
CA HIS A 61 -9.86 6.51 2.07
C HIS A 61 -8.69 6.59 1.10
N LEU A 62 -7.53 6.08 1.50
CA LEU A 62 -6.42 5.85 0.58
C LEU A 62 -6.55 4.42 0.04
N ILE A 63 -6.84 4.28 -1.26
CA ILE A 63 -6.99 2.96 -1.88
C ILE A 63 -5.60 2.43 -2.22
N VAL A 64 -5.28 1.25 -1.67
CA VAL A 64 -4.03 0.53 -1.94
C VAL A 64 -4.35 -0.79 -2.63
N ASN A 65 -3.89 -0.93 -3.86
CA ASN A 65 -4.00 -2.14 -4.66
C ASN A 65 -2.70 -2.94 -4.53
N TYR A 66 -2.77 -4.27 -4.64
CA TYR A 66 -1.57 -5.12 -4.64
C TYR A 66 -1.61 -6.13 -5.78
N SER A 67 -0.43 -6.51 -6.27
CA SER A 67 -0.25 -7.53 -7.31
C SER A 67 1.03 -8.33 -7.06
N SER A 68 1.03 -9.60 -7.43
CA SER A 68 2.25 -10.45 -7.41
C SER A 68 3.17 -10.20 -8.60
N THR A 69 2.65 -9.57 -9.65
CA THR A 69 3.40 -9.15 -10.85
C THR A 69 3.35 -7.64 -11.00
N ALA A 70 4.40 -7.05 -11.56
CA ALA A 70 4.40 -5.64 -11.88
C ALA A 70 3.29 -5.36 -12.92
N ALA A 71 2.39 -4.43 -12.61
CA ALA A 71 1.25 -4.08 -13.44
C ALA A 71 1.36 -2.67 -14.04
N TRP A 72 2.05 -1.77 -13.34
CA TRP A 72 2.31 -0.40 -13.77
C TRP A 72 3.75 -0.02 -13.43
N GLY A 73 4.39 0.80 -14.28
CA GLY A 73 5.76 1.27 -14.18
C GLY A 73 5.90 2.65 -14.79
#